data_AF-A0AAN6K759-F1
#
_entry.id   AF-A0AAN6K759-F1
#
_cell.length_a   1.000
_cell.length_b   1.000
_cell.length_c   1.000
_cell.angle_alpha   90.00
_cell.angle_beta   90.00
_cell.angle_gamma   90.00
#
_symmetry.space_group_name_H-M   'P 1'
#
loop_
_entity.id
_entity.type
_entity.pdbx_description
1 polymer ?
#
loop_
_entity_poly.entity_id
_entity_poly.type
_entity_poly.pdbx_seq_one_letter_code
_entity_poly.pdbx_strand_id
1 'polypeptide(L)'
;MLPTKSGPPSSTFLYARSRFSTGSFDWGQIWQESEELQATKEAIVRIKAERNKEVSSQPKAEQKEYATPLWHQMKLVSNRQHRSFWRSPTYVFTRLFNHVAIALLTGLMFLKLDNSRTSLQYRVFVIFQVTVLPALILAQVEPRYDLSRLTYYREAASKTYKQLPFALSMVLAEMPYSLLCAVAFFITIYYPAGFNLQCTTPPNPAARLPR
;
A
#
# COMPACT_ATOMS: atom_id res chain seq x y z
N MET A 1 80.77 -34.44 2.89
CA MET A 1 80.37 -33.24 3.65
C MET A 1 78.84 -33.20 3.76
N LEU A 2 78.31 -33.60 4.93
CA LEU A 2 77.07 -33.14 5.62
C LEU A 2 75.71 -33.16 4.86
N PRO A 3 74.54 -33.12 5.54
CA PRO A 3 73.87 -34.32 6.06
C PRO A 3 72.36 -34.40 5.70
N THR A 4 71.76 -35.55 5.98
CA THR A 4 70.31 -35.78 6.06
C THR A 4 69.69 -34.99 7.23
N LYS A 5 68.49 -34.39 7.07
CA LYS A 5 67.52 -34.12 8.16
C LYS A 5 66.20 -33.61 7.56
N SER A 6 65.16 -34.46 7.55
CA SER A 6 64.11 -34.56 8.58
C SER A 6 62.97 -33.55 8.35
N GLY A 7 61.85 -34.04 7.83
CA GLY A 7 60.62 -33.25 7.70
C GLY A 7 60.06 -32.80 9.05
N PRO A 8 59.28 -31.70 9.09
CA PRO A 8 58.67 -31.21 10.31
C PRO A 8 57.41 -32.01 10.71
N PRO A 9 56.99 -31.91 11.98
CA PRO A 9 56.53 -33.06 12.76
C PRO A 9 55.02 -33.19 12.86
N SER A 10 54.64 -34.44 13.14
CA SER A 10 53.31 -34.98 13.45
C SER A 10 52.68 -34.40 14.73
N SER A 11 52.25 -33.13 14.74
CA SER A 11 51.53 -32.60 15.91
C SER A 11 50.61 -31.41 15.65
N THR A 12 49.57 -31.56 14.82
CA THR A 12 48.40 -30.66 14.89
C THR A 12 47.11 -31.37 14.42
N PHE A 13 46.87 -32.58 14.93
CA PHE A 13 45.67 -33.37 14.62
C PHE A 13 44.74 -33.48 15.82
N LEU A 14 44.36 -32.38 16.45
CA LEU A 14 43.23 -32.36 17.39
C LEU A 14 42.56 -30.98 17.40
N TYR A 15 41.51 -30.82 16.58
CA TYR A 15 40.27 -30.19 17.05
C TYR A 15 39.10 -30.76 16.24
N ALA A 16 38.28 -31.53 16.94
CA ALA A 16 37.08 -32.16 16.40
C ALA A 16 35.85 -31.27 16.63
N ARG A 17 34.87 -31.44 15.72
CA ARG A 17 33.43 -31.08 15.77
C ARG A 17 33.10 -29.72 15.07
N SER A 18 32.24 -29.61 14.05
CA SER A 18 31.08 -30.42 13.66
C SER A 18 30.71 -30.35 12.15
N ARG A 19 30.37 -31.53 11.60
CA ARG A 19 29.38 -31.85 10.54
C ARG A 19 29.35 -30.92 9.31
N PHE A 20 30.12 -31.27 8.27
CA PHE A 20 29.67 -31.94 7.04
C PHE A 20 30.93 -32.27 6.22
N SER A 21 31.20 -33.56 5.97
CA SER A 21 32.42 -34.03 5.30
C SER A 21 32.17 -34.17 3.79
N THR A 22 32.83 -33.31 3.01
CA THR A 22 33.33 -33.59 1.67
C THR A 22 34.73 -32.96 1.62
N GLY A 23 35.77 -33.77 1.38
CA GLY A 23 37.18 -33.41 1.13
C GLY A 23 37.76 -32.10 1.71
N SER A 24 38.82 -32.22 2.51
CA SER A 24 39.62 -31.24 3.27
C SER A 24 40.16 -29.97 2.57
N PHE A 25 39.43 -29.34 1.65
CA PHE A 25 39.83 -28.09 1.00
C PHE A 25 39.01 -26.95 1.57
N ASP A 26 39.64 -26.09 2.38
CA ASP A 26 39.06 -24.81 2.75
C ASP A 26 39.15 -23.86 1.54
N TRP A 27 38.12 -23.90 0.69
CA TRP A 27 38.01 -23.04 -0.49
C TRP A 27 38.14 -21.55 -0.14
N GLY A 28 37.81 -21.14 1.09
CA GLY A 28 38.00 -19.78 1.56
C GLY A 28 39.48 -19.40 1.67
N GLN A 29 40.31 -20.29 2.24
CA GLN A 29 41.76 -20.08 2.33
C GLN A 29 42.44 -20.15 0.95
N ILE A 30 42.06 -21.13 0.12
CA ILE A 30 42.60 -21.28 -1.24
C ILE A 30 42.30 -20.02 -2.08
N TRP A 31 41.10 -19.47 -1.97
CA TRP A 31 40.76 -18.21 -2.65
C TRP A 31 41.56 -17.02 -2.09
N GLN A 32 41.80 -16.97 -0.77
CA GLN A 32 42.60 -15.91 -0.15
C GLN A 32 44.05 -15.90 -0.60
N GLU A 33 44.62 -17.07 -0.85
CA GLU A 33 46.01 -17.25 -1.31
C GLU A 33 46.13 -17.22 -2.85
N SER A 34 45.02 -17.29 -3.59
CA SER A 34 45.02 -17.31 -5.04
C SER A 34 45.47 -15.99 -5.69
N GLU A 35 46.16 -16.10 -6.82
CA GLU A 35 46.53 -14.98 -7.69
C GLU A 35 45.29 -14.27 -8.27
N GLU A 36 44.20 -15.01 -8.50
CA GLU A 36 42.91 -14.48 -8.98
C GLU A 36 42.29 -13.44 -8.02
N LEU A 37 42.46 -13.63 -6.71
CA LEU A 37 42.03 -12.63 -5.73
C LEU A 37 42.86 -11.36 -5.83
N GLN A 38 44.17 -11.47 -6.06
CA GLN A 38 45.04 -10.30 -6.24
C GLN A 38 44.65 -9.56 -7.52
N ALA A 39 44.47 -10.26 -8.64
CA ALA A 39 43.97 -9.69 -9.90
C ALA A 39 42.60 -9.01 -9.74
N THR A 40 41.68 -9.60 -8.96
CA THR A 40 40.37 -9.01 -8.67
C THR A 40 40.48 -7.74 -7.83
N LYS A 41 41.35 -7.73 -6.80
CA LYS A 41 41.60 -6.53 -5.97
C LYS A 41 42.19 -5.40 -6.80
N GLU A 42 43.16 -5.70 -7.67
CA GLU A 42 43.75 -4.73 -8.59
C GLU A 42 42.72 -4.20 -9.59
N ALA A 43 41.87 -5.06 -10.14
CA ALA A 43 40.77 -4.65 -11.02
C ALA A 43 39.79 -3.71 -10.30
N ILE A 44 39.44 -3.99 -9.04
CA ILE A 44 38.58 -3.11 -8.22
C ILE A 44 39.24 -1.74 -8.02
N VAL A 45 40.54 -1.71 -7.70
CA VAL A 45 41.30 -0.46 -7.53
C VAL A 45 41.32 0.34 -8.83
N ARG A 46 41.58 -0.33 -9.97
CA ARG A 46 41.56 0.28 -11.31
C ARG A 46 40.20 0.91 -11.63
N ILE A 47 39.11 0.15 -11.46
CA ILE A 47 37.73 0.62 -11.71
C ILE A 47 37.39 1.82 -10.81
N LYS A 48 37.78 1.78 -9.54
CA LYS A 48 37.58 2.91 -8.60
C LYS A 48 38.36 4.14 -9.05
N ALA A 49 39.60 3.99 -9.49
CA ALA A 49 40.43 5.09 -9.96
C ALA A 49 39.89 5.71 -11.26
N GLU A 50 39.45 4.89 -12.22
CA GLU A 50 38.79 5.34 -13.46
C GLU A 50 37.51 6.13 -13.15
N ARG A 51 36.62 5.56 -12.34
CA ARG A 51 35.37 6.24 -11.95
C ARG A 51 35.60 7.56 -11.20
N ASN A 52 36.59 7.62 -10.30
CA ASN A 52 36.91 8.86 -9.59
C ASN A 52 37.43 9.95 -10.53
N LYS A 53 38.18 9.59 -11.58
CA LYS A 53 38.63 10.53 -12.62
C LYS A 53 37.44 11.05 -13.43
N GLU A 54 36.54 10.16 -13.86
CA GLU A 54 35.32 10.52 -14.59
C GLU A 54 34.42 11.47 -13.78
N VAL A 55 34.13 11.13 -12.52
CA VAL A 55 33.29 11.94 -11.62
C VAL A 55 33.90 13.31 -11.34
N SER A 56 35.23 13.43 -11.27
CA SER A 56 35.91 14.71 -11.08
C SER A 56 35.90 15.59 -12.34
N SER A 57 35.81 14.97 -13.52
CA SER A 57 35.83 15.66 -14.83
C SER A 57 34.46 16.18 -15.28
N GLN A 58 33.36 15.60 -14.79
CA GLN A 58 32.01 16.06 -15.12
C GLN A 58 31.53 17.14 -14.14
N PRO A 59 30.77 18.15 -14.61
CA PRO A 59 30.07 19.05 -13.70
C PRO A 59 29.18 18.20 -12.78
N LYS A 60 29.09 18.55 -11.49
CA LYS A 60 28.23 17.88 -10.51
C LYS A 60 26.77 17.91 -11.01
N ALA A 61 26.37 16.95 -11.83
CA ALA A 61 24.98 16.63 -12.04
C ALA A 61 24.44 16.28 -10.66
N GLU A 62 23.43 17.02 -10.19
CA GLU A 62 22.72 16.67 -8.96
C GLU A 62 22.42 15.17 -9.00
N GLN A 63 23.02 14.41 -8.10
CA GLN A 63 22.72 12.99 -7.97
C GLN A 63 21.30 12.86 -7.43
N LYS A 64 20.32 12.94 -8.33
CA LYS A 64 18.92 12.76 -7.98
C LYS A 64 18.68 11.27 -7.77
N GLU A 65 18.18 10.94 -6.58
CA GLU A 65 17.79 9.57 -6.21
C GLU A 65 16.74 8.99 -7.19
N TYR A 66 15.99 9.86 -7.87
CA TYR A 66 14.98 9.51 -8.87
C TYR A 66 15.16 10.33 -10.16
N ALA A 67 14.99 9.69 -11.32
CA ALA A 67 15.25 10.28 -12.63
C ALA A 67 14.21 11.34 -13.07
N THR A 68 13.01 11.35 -12.49
CA THR A 68 11.88 12.19 -12.93
C THR A 68 11.33 13.08 -11.80
N PRO A 69 10.71 14.22 -12.12
CA PRO A 69 10.05 15.06 -11.12
C PRO A 69 8.81 14.37 -10.53
N LEU A 70 8.50 14.69 -9.27
CA LEU A 70 7.40 14.05 -8.50
C LEU A 70 6.04 14.14 -9.17
N TRP A 71 5.75 15.28 -9.80
CA TRP A 71 4.47 15.50 -10.49
C TRP A 71 4.26 14.52 -11.64
N HIS A 72 5.31 14.26 -12.40
CA HIS A 72 5.26 13.31 -13.51
C HIS A 72 5.03 11.88 -13.00
N GLN A 73 5.76 11.49 -11.94
CA GLN A 73 5.57 10.19 -11.28
C GLN A 73 4.12 10.03 -10.79
N MET A 74 3.58 11.04 -10.13
CA MET A 74 2.23 11.00 -9.58
C MET A 74 1.15 10.85 -10.66
N LYS A 75 1.24 11.61 -11.76
CA LYS A 75 0.28 11.50 -12.87
C LYS A 75 0.30 10.11 -13.49
N LEU A 76 1.49 9.54 -13.67
CA LEU A 76 1.66 8.23 -14.30
C LEU A 76 1.13 7.11 -13.40
N VAL A 77 1.53 7.11 -12.13
CA VAL A 77 1.12 6.10 -11.14
C VAL A 77 -0.39 6.21 -10.87
N SER A 78 -0.96 7.41 -10.79
CA SER A 78 -2.40 7.63 -10.63
C SER A 78 -3.22 7.12 -11.81
N ASN A 79 -2.82 7.41 -13.05
CA ASN A 79 -3.52 6.89 -14.23
C ASN A 79 -3.46 5.35 -14.28
N ARG A 80 -2.30 4.76 -13.97
CA ARG A 80 -2.15 3.31 -13.86
C ARG A 80 -3.07 2.73 -12.78
N GLN A 81 -3.10 3.34 -11.60
CA GLN A 81 -3.92 2.86 -10.50
C GLN A 81 -5.41 2.93 -10.87
N HIS A 82 -5.85 4.05 -11.44
CA HIS A 82 -7.23 4.21 -11.90
C HIS A 82 -7.63 3.14 -12.93
N ARG A 83 -6.74 2.84 -13.90
CA ARG A 83 -6.96 1.74 -14.86
C ARG A 83 -7.02 0.37 -14.19
N SER A 84 -6.21 0.12 -13.15
CA SER A 84 -6.26 -1.12 -12.37
C SER A 84 -7.59 -1.30 -11.65
N PHE A 85 -8.09 -0.23 -11.04
CA PHE A 85 -9.42 -0.19 -10.42
C PHE A 85 -10.53 -0.44 -11.44
N TRP A 86 -10.48 0.25 -12.59
CA TRP A 86 -11.47 0.08 -13.66
C TRP A 86 -11.53 -1.34 -14.21
N ARG A 87 -10.38 -2.01 -14.35
CA ARG A 87 -10.29 -3.41 -14.79
C ARG A 87 -10.72 -4.43 -13.74
N SER A 88 -10.94 -4.00 -12.49
CA SER A 88 -11.34 -4.84 -11.37
C SER A 88 -12.80 -4.57 -10.96
N PRO A 89 -13.80 -4.80 -11.83
CA PRO A 89 -15.18 -4.42 -11.57
C PRO A 89 -15.77 -5.15 -10.36
N THR A 90 -15.30 -6.37 -10.06
CA THR A 90 -15.78 -7.17 -8.92
C THR A 90 -15.64 -6.42 -7.59
N TYR A 91 -14.54 -5.71 -7.36
CA TYR A 91 -14.37 -4.98 -6.10
C TYR A 91 -15.31 -3.79 -6.00
N VAL A 92 -15.40 -2.98 -7.06
CA VAL A 92 -16.27 -1.81 -7.09
C VAL A 92 -17.75 -2.23 -6.98
N PHE A 93 -18.15 -3.27 -7.71
CA PHE A 93 -19.52 -3.79 -7.70
C PHE A 93 -19.89 -4.40 -6.35
N THR A 94 -19.06 -5.29 -5.80
CA THR A 94 -19.30 -5.88 -4.47
C THR A 94 -19.37 -4.80 -3.39
N ARG A 95 -18.49 -3.79 -3.46
CA ARG A 95 -18.54 -2.66 -2.53
C ARG A 95 -19.85 -1.87 -2.68
N LEU A 96 -20.23 -1.51 -3.90
CA LEU A 96 -21.47 -0.78 -4.17
C LEU A 96 -22.71 -1.57 -3.72
N PHE A 97 -22.76 -2.87 -4.06
CA PHE A 97 -23.84 -3.77 -3.65
C PHE A 97 -23.97 -3.84 -2.13
N ASN A 98 -22.85 -3.98 -1.40
CA ASN A 98 -22.88 -3.98 0.07
C ASN A 98 -23.43 -2.66 0.64
N HIS A 99 -23.03 -1.51 0.08
CA HIS A 99 -23.53 -0.21 0.53
C HIS A 99 -25.04 -0.08 0.29
N VAL A 100 -25.50 -0.43 -0.91
CA VAL A 100 -26.91 -0.35 -1.27
C VAL A 100 -27.74 -1.35 -0.46
N ALA A 101 -27.26 -2.58 -0.28
CA ALA A 101 -27.96 -3.60 0.50
C ALA A 101 -28.13 -3.18 1.97
N ILE A 102 -27.06 -2.70 2.62
CA ILE A 102 -27.13 -2.23 4.00
C ILE A 102 -28.03 -1.00 4.09
N ALA A 103 -27.86 -0.03 3.18
CA ALA A 103 -28.69 1.18 3.15
C ALA A 103 -30.18 0.86 2.95
N LEU A 104 -30.50 -0.10 2.10
CA LEU A 104 -31.86 -0.52 1.79
C LEU A 104 -32.48 -1.26 2.96
N LEU A 105 -31.75 -2.19 3.59
CA LEU A 105 -32.22 -2.88 4.79
C LEU A 105 -32.47 -1.90 5.94
N THR A 106 -31.54 -0.97 6.18
CA THR A 106 -31.73 0.08 7.19
C THR A 106 -32.87 1.02 6.81
N GLY A 107 -32.98 1.45 5.55
CA GLY A 107 -34.06 2.32 5.08
C GLY A 107 -35.45 1.68 5.19
N LEU A 108 -35.57 0.39 4.88
CA LEU A 108 -36.82 -0.37 5.02
C LEU A 108 -37.19 -0.67 6.48
N MET A 109 -36.19 -0.92 7.33
CA MET A 109 -36.41 -1.14 8.77
C MET A 109 -37.04 0.08 9.45
N PHE A 110 -36.74 1.29 8.96
CA PHE A 110 -37.20 2.56 9.51
C PHE A 110 -38.15 3.29 8.54
N LEU A 111 -39.11 2.57 7.97
CA LEU A 111 -40.06 3.14 7.01
C LEU A 111 -40.94 4.23 7.65
N LYS A 112 -40.94 5.44 7.05
CA LYS A 112 -41.82 6.57 7.42
C LYS A 112 -41.91 6.85 8.94
N LEU A 113 -40.82 7.34 9.51
CA LEU A 113 -40.78 7.71 10.93
C LEU A 113 -41.67 8.92 11.25
N ASP A 114 -42.69 8.70 12.08
CA ASP A 114 -43.54 9.76 12.64
C ASP A 114 -42.76 10.67 13.62
N ASN A 115 -43.36 11.76 14.10
CA ASN A 115 -42.73 12.71 15.03
C ASN A 115 -42.82 12.30 16.52
N SER A 116 -43.00 11.01 16.80
CA SER A 116 -43.03 10.47 18.17
C SER A 116 -41.64 10.45 18.82
N ARG A 117 -41.59 10.47 20.16
CA ARG A 117 -40.35 10.34 20.95
C ARG A 117 -39.58 9.05 20.61
N THR A 118 -40.31 7.96 20.35
CA THR A 118 -39.72 6.67 19.95
C THR A 118 -39.06 6.77 18.58
N SER A 119 -39.68 7.47 17.62
CA SER A 119 -39.09 7.73 16.31
C SER A 119 -37.81 8.54 16.39
N LEU A 120 -37.73 9.51 17.31
CA LEU A 120 -36.51 10.29 17.51
C LEU A 120 -35.33 9.40 17.95
N GLN A 121 -35.57 8.44 18.84
CA GLN A 121 -34.55 7.46 19.23
C GLN A 121 -34.07 6.62 18.04
N TYR A 122 -34.99 6.18 17.18
CA TYR A 122 -34.63 5.45 15.95
C TYR A 122 -33.81 6.29 14.97
N ARG A 123 -34.06 7.59 14.83
CA ARG A 123 -33.22 8.48 13.99
C ARG A 123 -31.78 8.55 14.50
N VAL A 124 -31.61 8.70 15.82
CA VAL A 124 -30.27 8.73 16.44
C VAL A 124 -29.55 7.39 16.23
N PHE A 125 -30.28 6.28 16.35
CA PHE A 125 -29.72 4.95 16.10
C PHE A 125 -29.25 4.76 14.65
N VAL A 126 -30.03 5.22 13.67
CA VAL A 126 -29.63 5.17 12.25
C VAL A 126 -28.37 5.99 12.01
N ILE A 127 -28.26 7.21 12.57
CA ILE A 127 -27.05 8.03 12.44
C ILE A 127 -25.85 7.32 13.08
N PHE A 128 -26.04 6.72 14.25
CA PHE A 128 -24.99 5.93 14.90
C PHE A 128 -24.55 4.74 14.02
N GLN A 129 -25.49 4.04 13.38
CA GLN A 129 -25.19 2.93 12.47
C GLN A 129 -24.33 3.37 11.28
N VAL A 130 -24.55 4.57 10.73
CA VAL A 130 -23.70 5.14 9.65
C VAL A 130 -22.24 5.23 10.09
N THR A 131 -21.99 5.56 11.36
CA THR A 131 -20.63 5.65 11.94
C THR A 131 -19.89 4.31 11.97
N VAL A 132 -20.60 3.18 11.93
CA VAL A 132 -20.01 1.83 11.92
C VAL A 132 -19.65 1.36 10.50
N LEU A 133 -20.27 1.94 9.46
CA LEU A 133 -20.01 1.57 8.06
C LEU A 133 -18.55 1.70 7.61
N PRO A 134 -17.78 2.73 8.01
CA PRO A 134 -16.36 2.83 7.66
C PRO A 134 -15.54 1.60 8.06
N ALA A 135 -15.85 0.97 9.20
CA ALA A 135 -15.15 -0.22 9.67
C ALA A 135 -15.37 -1.43 8.71
N LEU A 136 -16.58 -1.57 8.16
CA LEU A 136 -16.89 -2.60 7.16
C LEU A 136 -16.14 -2.37 5.84
N ILE A 137 -15.94 -1.10 5.46
CA ILE A 137 -15.23 -0.73 4.23
C ILE A 137 -13.73 -1.03 4.38
N LEU A 138 -13.15 -0.71 5.53
CA LEU A 138 -11.72 -0.96 5.80
C LEU A 138 -11.33 -2.42 5.58
N ALA A 139 -12.18 -3.36 6.00
CA ALA A 139 -11.96 -4.80 5.79
C ALA A 139 -11.88 -5.21 4.30
N GLN A 140 -12.47 -4.44 3.39
CA GLN A 140 -12.39 -4.68 1.94
C GLN A 140 -11.21 -3.95 1.28
N VAL A 141 -10.84 -2.78 1.81
CA VAL A 141 -9.75 -1.95 1.30
C VAL A 141 -8.38 -2.54 1.66
N GLU A 142 -8.24 -3.14 2.85
CA GLU A 142 -6.99 -3.73 3.33
C GLU A 142 -6.36 -4.76 2.37
N PRO A 143 -7.05 -5.84 1.94
CA PRO A 143 -6.47 -6.82 1.02
C PRO A 143 -6.12 -6.21 -0.35
N ARG A 144 -6.84 -5.16 -0.78
CA ARG A 144 -6.53 -4.43 -2.01
C ARG A 144 -5.27 -3.59 -1.89
N TYR A 145 -5.07 -2.97 -0.74
CA TYR A 145 -3.85 -2.23 -0.43
C TYR A 145 -2.64 -3.17 -0.40
N ASP A 146 -2.77 -4.34 0.25
CA ASP A 146 -1.69 -5.32 0.35
C ASP A 146 -1.19 -5.81 -1.02
N LEU A 147 -2.10 -6.18 -1.93
CA LEU A 147 -1.74 -6.59 -3.29
C LEU A 147 -0.96 -5.49 -4.04
N SER A 148 -1.37 -4.25 -3.85
CA SER A 148 -0.73 -3.11 -4.51
C SER A 148 0.61 -2.74 -3.87
N ARG A 149 0.72 -2.92 -2.54
CA ARG A 149 1.96 -2.72 -1.77
C ARG A 149 3.05 -3.70 -2.21
N LEU A 150 2.70 -4.94 -2.54
CA LEU A 150 3.64 -5.92 -3.09
C LEU A 150 4.26 -5.44 -4.42
N THR A 151 3.45 -4.82 -5.27
CA THR A 151 3.93 -4.24 -6.54
C THR A 151 4.85 -3.05 -6.27
N TYR A 152 4.48 -2.18 -5.33
CA TYR A 152 5.31 -1.05 -4.92
C TYR A 152 6.69 -1.48 -4.41
N TYR A 153 6.79 -2.52 -3.58
CA TYR A 153 8.10 -2.96 -3.07
C TYR A 153 9.07 -3.36 -4.18
N ARG A 154 8.56 -4.00 -5.24
CA ARG A 154 9.37 -4.36 -6.41
C ARG A 154 9.83 -3.11 -7.18
N GLU A 155 8.95 -2.13 -7.33
CA GLU A 155 9.22 -0.88 -8.05
C GLU A 155 10.11 0.09 -7.27
N ALA A 156 10.03 0.03 -5.93
CA ALA A 156 10.88 0.76 -5.01
C ALA A 156 12.30 0.20 -4.97
N ALA A 157 12.46 -1.14 -5.03
CA ALA A 157 13.77 -1.78 -5.11
C ALA A 157 14.55 -1.36 -6.38
N SER A 158 13.86 -1.09 -7.49
CA SER A 158 14.45 -0.56 -8.71
C SER A 158 14.49 0.98 -8.78
N LYS A 159 14.20 1.69 -7.68
CA LYS A 159 14.18 3.17 -7.58
C LYS A 159 13.33 3.85 -8.65
N THR A 160 12.19 3.26 -9.01
CA THR A 160 11.34 3.75 -10.10
C THR A 160 10.62 5.06 -9.74
N TYR A 161 10.07 5.15 -8.53
CA TYR A 161 9.37 6.33 -8.03
C TYR A 161 9.26 6.32 -6.49
N LYS A 162 8.95 7.46 -5.88
CA LYS A 162 8.87 7.63 -4.41
C LYS A 162 7.59 7.03 -3.80
N GLN A 163 7.60 6.77 -2.50
CA GLN A 163 6.41 6.29 -1.77
C GLN A 163 5.19 7.24 -1.85
N LEU A 164 5.42 8.56 -1.83
CA LEU A 164 4.36 9.57 -1.81
C LEU A 164 3.41 9.48 -3.04
N PRO A 165 3.92 9.44 -4.29
CA PRO A 165 3.12 9.17 -5.48
C PRO A 165 2.23 7.92 -5.37
N PHE A 166 2.72 6.84 -4.76
CA PHE A 166 1.92 5.62 -4.57
C PHE A 166 0.77 5.82 -3.59
N ALA A 167 1.04 6.36 -2.40
CA ALA A 167 -0.01 6.61 -1.41
C ALA A 167 -1.10 7.54 -1.95
N LEU A 168 -0.71 8.64 -2.62
CA LEU A 168 -1.67 9.60 -3.16
C LEU A 168 -2.45 9.03 -4.36
N SER A 169 -1.80 8.23 -5.21
CA SER A 169 -2.47 7.55 -6.31
C SER A 169 -3.60 6.62 -5.85
N MET A 170 -3.44 5.97 -4.69
CA MET A 170 -4.47 5.12 -4.09
C MET A 170 -5.69 5.93 -3.70
N VAL A 171 -5.48 6.99 -2.91
CA VAL A 171 -6.57 7.86 -2.45
C VAL A 171 -7.34 8.43 -3.65
N LEU A 172 -6.61 8.98 -4.63
CA LEU A 172 -7.22 9.54 -5.85
C LEU A 172 -8.01 8.51 -6.66
N ALA A 173 -7.52 7.28 -6.74
CA ALA A 173 -8.23 6.21 -7.44
C ALA A 173 -9.52 5.79 -6.72
N GLU A 174 -9.58 5.89 -5.38
CA GLU A 174 -10.77 5.53 -4.60
C GLU A 174 -11.85 6.61 -4.55
N MET A 175 -11.48 7.89 -4.59
CA MET A 175 -12.41 9.03 -4.50
C MET A 175 -13.66 8.93 -5.39
N PRO A 176 -13.58 8.63 -6.71
CA PRO A 176 -14.77 8.59 -7.56
C PRO A 176 -15.75 7.48 -7.16
N TYR A 177 -15.23 6.33 -6.74
CA TYR A 177 -16.05 5.20 -6.30
C TYR A 177 -16.65 5.45 -4.91
N SER A 178 -15.89 6.06 -4.01
CA SER A 178 -16.39 6.49 -2.70
C SER A 178 -17.54 7.49 -2.83
N LEU A 179 -17.44 8.45 -3.76
CA LEU A 179 -18.50 9.41 -4.03
C LEU A 179 -19.76 8.72 -4.59
N LEU A 180 -19.60 7.79 -5.55
CA LEU A 180 -20.70 7.00 -6.09
C LEU A 180 -21.44 6.22 -4.98
N CYS A 181 -20.69 5.54 -4.12
CA CYS A 181 -21.27 4.80 -2.98
C CYS A 181 -21.99 5.73 -2.00
N ALA A 182 -21.43 6.91 -1.71
CA ALA A 182 -22.05 7.89 -0.81
C ALA A 182 -23.38 8.42 -1.38
N VAL A 183 -23.42 8.71 -2.68
CA VAL A 183 -24.66 9.16 -3.36
C VAL A 183 -25.71 8.04 -3.35
N ALA A 184 -25.33 6.80 -3.68
CA ALA A 184 -26.25 5.66 -3.66
C ALA A 184 -26.79 5.39 -2.25
N PHE A 185 -25.93 5.46 -1.24
CA PHE A 185 -26.29 5.33 0.17
C PHE A 185 -27.27 6.42 0.61
N PHE A 186 -26.98 7.68 0.25
CA PHE A 186 -27.83 8.82 0.57
C PHE A 186 -29.24 8.67 -0.03
N ILE A 187 -29.34 8.36 -1.34
CA ILE A 187 -30.63 8.16 -2.01
C ILE A 187 -31.43 7.05 -1.33
N THR A 188 -30.78 5.92 -1.01
CA THR A 188 -31.45 4.73 -0.49
C THR A 188 -31.93 4.91 0.96
N ILE A 189 -31.33 5.79 1.75
CA ILE A 189 -31.83 6.12 3.10
C ILE A 189 -32.80 7.29 3.07
N TYR A 190 -32.56 8.31 2.23
CA TYR A 190 -33.32 9.55 2.24
C TYR A 190 -34.79 9.34 1.85
N TYR A 191 -35.04 8.61 0.77
CA TYR A 191 -36.41 8.37 0.28
C TYR A 191 -37.25 7.45 1.18
N PRO A 192 -36.75 6.29 1.67
CA PRO A 192 -37.55 5.38 2.50
C PRO A 192 -37.74 5.86 3.94
N ALA A 193 -36.74 6.54 4.52
CA ALA A 193 -36.85 7.10 5.86
C ALA A 193 -37.82 8.29 5.92
N GLY A 194 -38.16 8.89 4.77
CA GLY A 194 -39.08 10.02 4.69
C GLY A 194 -38.53 11.27 5.36
N PHE A 195 -37.21 11.50 5.30
CA PHE A 195 -36.64 12.74 5.81
C PHE A 195 -37.27 13.92 5.07
N ASN A 196 -37.88 14.84 5.82
CA ASN A 196 -38.68 15.94 5.28
C ASN A 196 -37.91 16.72 4.20
N LEU A 197 -38.40 16.71 2.95
CA LEU A 197 -38.06 17.72 1.92
C LEU A 197 -38.65 19.09 2.25
N GLN A 198 -39.54 19.15 3.25
CA GLN A 198 -40.29 20.35 3.59
C GLN A 198 -39.42 21.27 4.45
N CYS A 199 -38.86 22.31 3.83
CA CYS A 199 -38.60 23.56 4.53
C CYS A 199 -39.93 24.00 5.13
N THR A 200 -39.99 23.98 6.46
CA THR A 200 -41.07 24.45 7.33
C THR A 200 -42.11 25.30 6.61
N THR A 201 -43.19 24.70 6.12
CA THR A 201 -44.41 25.46 5.85
C THR A 201 -44.86 25.97 7.22
N PRO A 202 -44.93 27.29 7.46
CA PRO A 202 -45.38 27.79 8.75
C PRO A 202 -46.78 27.22 9.02
N PRO A 203 -47.10 26.86 10.28
CA PRO A 203 -48.42 26.34 10.61
C PRO A 203 -49.47 27.37 10.17
N ASN A 204 -50.39 26.96 9.30
CA ASN A 204 -51.47 27.81 8.82
C ASN A 204 -52.29 28.30 10.03
N PRO A 205 -52.31 29.61 10.34
CA PRO A 205 -53.04 30.14 11.50
C PRO A 205 -54.56 29.98 11.37
N ALA A 206 -55.09 29.65 10.18
CA ALA A 206 -56.53 29.51 9.94
C ALA A 206 -57.15 28.19 10.44
N ALA A 207 -56.35 27.22 10.89
CA ALA A 207 -56.88 25.94 11.39
C ALA A 207 -57.29 25.95 12.87
N ARG A 208 -57.26 27.11 13.53
CA ARG A 208 -57.63 27.27 14.94
C ARG A 208 -58.87 28.15 15.09
N LEU A 209 -60.01 27.69 14.58
CA LEU A 209 -61.31 28.19 15.02
C LEU A 209 -62.19 27.01 15.48
N PRO A 210 -62.58 26.97 16.76
CA PRO A 210 -63.60 26.05 17.23
C PRO A 210 -64.99 26.51 16.78
N ARG A 211 -65.82 25.58 16.32
CA ARG A 211 -67.28 25.62 16.54
C ARG A 211 -67.65 24.41 17.38
#